data_AF-A0A379WDT9-F1
#
_entry.id   AF-A0A379WDT9-F1
#
_cell.length_a   1.000
_cell.length_b   1.000
_cell.length_c   1.000
_cell.angle_alpha   90.00
_cell.angle_beta   90.00
_cell.angle_gamma   90.00
#
_symmetry.space_group_name_H-M   'P 1'
#
loop_
_entity.id
_entity.type
_entity.pdbx_description
1 polymer ?
#
loop_
_entity_poly.entity_id
_entity_poly.type
_entity_poly.pdbx_seq_one_letter_code
_entity_poly.pdbx_strand_id
1 'polypeptide(L)'
;MTPEPGNNVRPQLDSVIRIASLTKLMTSEMLVKLLDQGTVKLNDPLSKYAPPGAHVPTYQGTPITLVQLSNPYQRASARTARRRGASSGICLANPRTTLELALHSNVKSRARFTGGLFQSAFDLLADALATASGKPYTQLFEEKITRPLGMKDTTFTPSPDQCKRLMVAEKGASPCNNTLAAIGSGGVYSTPGDMMRWMQQYLSSDFYHRSQQADRMQTLIYQRTQLKKIIG
;
A
#
# COMPACT_ATOMS: atom_id res chain seq x y z
N MET A 1 -15.70 -6.34 -24.72
CA MET A 1 -14.45 -6.51 -25.50
C MET A 1 -13.36 -5.77 -24.76
N THR A 2 -12.18 -6.37 -24.63
CA THR A 2 -11.02 -5.77 -23.97
C THR A 2 -10.53 -4.55 -24.75
N PRO A 3 -10.24 -3.39 -24.16
CA PRO A 3 -9.58 -2.29 -24.87
C PRO A 3 -8.09 -2.65 -25.08
N GLU A 4 -7.69 -2.83 -26.33
CA GLU A 4 -6.32 -3.19 -26.73
C GLU A 4 -5.84 -2.28 -27.87
N PRO A 5 -4.53 -1.99 -27.98
CA PRO A 5 -4.02 -1.17 -29.08
C PRO A 5 -4.43 -1.73 -30.44
N GLY A 6 -4.99 -0.87 -31.30
CA GLY A 6 -5.37 -1.23 -32.67
C GLY A 6 -6.73 -1.92 -32.83
N ASN A 7 -7.48 -2.19 -31.76
CA ASN A 7 -8.79 -2.86 -31.87
C ASN A 7 -10.00 -1.91 -32.00
N ASN A 8 -9.76 -0.60 -32.12
CA ASN A 8 -10.77 0.46 -32.22
C ASN A 8 -11.79 0.56 -31.06
N VAL A 9 -11.54 -0.11 -29.93
CA VAL A 9 -12.35 0.02 -28.71
C VAL A 9 -11.80 1.15 -27.84
N ARG A 10 -12.61 2.20 -27.62
CA ARG A 10 -12.22 3.31 -26.75
C ARG A 10 -12.34 2.92 -25.27
N PRO A 11 -11.41 3.36 -24.40
CA PRO A 11 -11.56 3.22 -22.95
C PRO A 11 -12.88 3.83 -22.45
N GLN A 12 -13.50 3.15 -21.51
CA GLN A 12 -14.78 3.51 -20.88
C GLN A 12 -14.58 3.72 -19.38
N LEU A 13 -15.59 4.28 -18.70
CA LEU A 13 -15.54 4.50 -17.24
C LEU A 13 -15.41 3.19 -16.44
N ASP A 14 -15.80 2.06 -17.01
CA ASP A 14 -15.69 0.71 -16.44
C ASP A 14 -14.53 -0.10 -17.05
N SER A 15 -13.65 0.50 -17.85
CA SER A 15 -12.43 -0.17 -18.30
C SER A 15 -11.52 -0.42 -17.10
N VAL A 16 -11.14 -1.68 -16.90
CA VAL A 16 -10.31 -2.06 -15.76
C VAL A 16 -8.87 -1.64 -16.03
N ILE A 17 -8.23 -1.07 -15.03
CA ILE A 17 -6.86 -0.57 -15.07
C ILE A 17 -6.10 -1.06 -13.85
N ARG A 18 -4.77 -1.17 -13.99
CA ARG A 18 -3.87 -1.37 -12.84
C ARG A 18 -3.47 0.01 -12.33
N ILE A 19 -3.83 0.37 -11.10
CA ILE A 19 -3.50 1.71 -10.57
C ILE A 19 -2.08 1.77 -9.99
N ALA A 20 -1.40 0.62 -9.94
CA ALA A 20 -0.01 0.49 -9.52
C ALA A 20 0.24 1.21 -8.18
N SER A 21 1.28 2.05 -8.10
CA SER A 21 1.69 2.68 -6.84
C SER A 21 0.65 3.62 -6.21
N LEU A 22 -0.45 3.98 -6.90
CA LEU A 22 -1.58 4.66 -6.23
C LEU A 22 -2.19 3.80 -5.11
N THR A 23 -2.00 2.48 -5.15
CA THR A 23 -2.33 1.54 -4.06
C THR A 23 -1.78 2.02 -2.70
N LYS A 24 -0.58 2.62 -2.67
CA LYS A 24 0.05 3.10 -1.44
C LYS A 24 -0.75 4.19 -0.73
N LEU A 25 -1.50 4.99 -1.49
CA LEU A 25 -2.37 6.02 -0.93
C LEU A 25 -3.55 5.37 -0.19
N MET A 26 -4.15 4.33 -0.77
CA MET A 26 -5.22 3.56 -0.14
C MET A 26 -4.71 2.78 1.09
N THR A 27 -3.49 2.24 1.04
CA THR A 27 -2.86 1.63 2.22
C THR A 27 -2.60 2.63 3.33
N SER A 28 -2.22 3.86 2.97
CA SER A 28 -2.05 4.95 3.95
C SER A 28 -3.41 5.42 4.51
N GLU A 29 -4.44 5.48 3.68
CA GLU A 29 -5.81 5.75 4.12
C GLU A 29 -6.27 4.68 5.13
N MET A 30 -6.00 3.41 4.88
CA MET A 30 -6.29 2.32 5.82
C MET A 30 -5.58 2.52 7.17
N LEU A 31 -4.29 2.86 7.14
CA LEU A 31 -3.51 3.16 8.35
C LEU A 31 -4.19 4.27 9.16
N VAL A 32 -4.62 5.35 8.52
CA VAL A 32 -5.28 6.48 9.23
C VAL A 32 -6.66 6.07 9.76
N LYS A 33 -7.46 5.31 9.01
CA LYS A 33 -8.76 4.82 9.51
C LYS A 33 -8.62 3.92 10.74
N LEU A 34 -7.60 3.05 10.77
CA LEU A 34 -7.32 2.19 11.93
C LEU A 34 -6.64 2.94 13.08
N LEU A 35 -5.91 4.02 12.79
CA LEU A 35 -5.39 4.95 13.79
C LEU A 35 -6.54 5.66 14.51
N ASP A 36 -7.51 6.18 13.77
CA ASP A 36 -8.66 6.90 14.34
C ASP A 36 -9.57 5.96 15.16
N GLN A 37 -9.60 4.66 14.83
CA GLN A 37 -10.28 3.62 15.61
C GLN A 37 -9.49 3.18 16.86
N GLY A 38 -8.26 3.65 17.05
CA GLY A 38 -7.39 3.23 18.16
C GLY A 38 -6.85 1.81 18.02
N THR A 39 -7.05 1.14 16.87
CA THR A 39 -6.55 -0.22 16.59
C THR A 39 -5.02 -0.24 16.47
N VAL A 40 -4.44 0.83 15.90
CA VAL A 40 -3.00 0.98 15.74
C VAL A 40 -2.56 2.38 16.16
N LYS A 41 -1.28 2.53 16.48
CA LYS A 41 -0.60 3.82 16.62
C LYS A 41 0.47 3.95 15.55
N LEU A 42 0.71 5.18 15.09
CA LEU A 42 1.75 5.48 14.09
C LEU A 42 3.16 5.02 14.53
N ASN A 43 3.43 5.08 15.83
CA ASN A 43 4.70 4.68 16.44
C ASN A 43 4.71 3.23 16.94
N ASP A 44 3.65 2.44 16.71
CA ASP A 44 3.70 1.03 17.04
C ASP A 44 4.84 0.36 16.24
N PRO A 45 5.67 -0.47 16.90
CA PRO A 45 6.74 -1.18 16.22
C PRO A 45 6.13 -2.30 15.35
N LEU A 46 6.69 -2.53 14.17
CA LEU A 46 6.27 -3.61 13.27
C LEU A 46 6.28 -4.98 13.97
N SER A 47 7.23 -5.20 14.90
CA SER A 47 7.33 -6.42 15.70
C SER A 47 6.08 -6.73 16.53
N LYS A 48 5.27 -5.71 16.89
CA LYS A 48 3.99 -5.90 17.59
C LYS A 48 2.97 -6.68 16.76
N TYR A 49 3.08 -6.60 15.44
CA TYR A 49 2.14 -7.20 14.48
C TYR A 49 2.78 -8.35 13.69
N ALA A 50 3.98 -8.77 14.09
CA ALA A 50 4.64 -9.90 13.48
C ALA A 50 4.06 -11.21 14.04
N PRO A 51 4.06 -12.30 13.26
CA PRO A 51 3.64 -13.60 13.75
C PRO A 51 4.45 -14.05 14.99
N PRO A 52 3.87 -14.89 15.87
CA PRO A 52 4.59 -15.42 17.02
C PRO A 52 5.91 -16.10 16.60
N GLY A 53 7.01 -15.74 17.27
CA GLY A 53 8.35 -16.28 16.99
C GLY A 53 9.10 -15.58 15.84
N ALA A 54 8.49 -14.62 15.15
CA ALA A 54 9.14 -13.89 14.08
C ALA A 54 10.19 -12.89 14.61
N HIS A 55 11.37 -12.87 14.00
CA HIS A 55 12.37 -11.84 14.26
C HIS A 55 12.19 -10.65 13.30
N VAL A 56 11.85 -9.48 13.86
CA VAL A 56 11.80 -8.22 13.09
C VAL A 56 13.09 -7.42 13.34
N PRO A 57 13.86 -7.08 12.28
CA PRO A 57 15.12 -6.38 12.44
C PRO A 57 14.93 -4.97 13.00
N THR A 58 15.91 -4.53 13.78
CA THR A 58 16.00 -3.15 14.29
C THR A 58 17.16 -2.41 13.64
N TYR A 59 17.13 -1.08 13.67
CA TYR A 59 18.25 -0.24 13.23
C TYR A 59 18.90 0.40 14.44
N GLN A 60 20.13 0.00 14.79
CA GLN A 60 20.84 0.49 15.98
C GLN A 60 20.01 0.35 17.26
N GLY A 61 19.34 -0.78 17.44
CA GLY A 61 18.43 -1.03 18.57
C GLY A 61 17.09 -0.29 18.49
N THR A 62 16.86 0.55 17.48
CA THR A 62 15.59 1.26 17.27
C THR A 62 14.65 0.42 16.40
N PRO A 63 13.44 0.08 16.87
CA PRO A 63 12.45 -0.63 16.06
C PRO A 63 12.02 0.12 14.80
N ILE A 64 11.54 -0.62 13.80
CA ILE A 64 10.84 -0.07 12.65
C ILE A 64 9.37 0.15 13.03
N THR A 65 8.83 1.33 12.79
CA THR A 65 7.45 1.71 13.17
C THR A 65 6.52 1.81 11.96
N LEU A 66 5.20 1.75 12.17
CA LEU A 66 4.22 1.83 11.09
C LEU A 66 4.34 3.13 10.25
N VAL A 67 4.58 4.27 10.89
CA VAL A 67 4.80 5.55 10.19
C VAL A 67 6.04 5.56 9.32
N GLN A 68 7.07 4.79 9.69
CA GLN A 68 8.27 4.65 8.87
C GLN A 68 8.01 3.76 7.65
N LEU A 69 7.10 2.80 7.74
CA LEU A 69 6.68 1.98 6.61
C LEU A 69 5.81 2.78 5.62
N SER A 70 4.96 3.69 6.12
CA SER A 70 4.16 4.57 5.27
C SER A 70 4.95 5.75 4.68
N ASN A 71 6.10 6.09 5.26
CA ASN A 71 7.03 7.07 4.72
C ASN A 71 8.49 6.58 4.72
N PRO A 72 8.82 5.61 3.84
CA PRO A 72 10.13 4.99 3.83
C PRO A 72 11.26 5.94 3.38
N TYR A 73 10.92 7.13 2.87
CA TYR A 73 11.87 8.15 2.42
C TYR A 73 12.49 8.97 3.58
N GLN A 74 11.80 9.13 4.71
CA GLN A 74 12.27 9.99 5.80
C GLN A 74 13.55 9.48 6.48
N ARG A 75 13.75 8.15 6.56
CA ARG A 75 14.98 7.57 7.13
C ARG A 75 16.16 7.56 6.16
N ALA A 76 15.93 7.62 4.85
CA ALA A 76 17.00 7.70 3.85
C ALA A 76 17.70 9.08 3.84
N SER A 77 17.02 10.14 4.29
CA SER A 77 17.46 11.53 4.12
C SER A 77 18.15 12.17 5.34
N ALA A 78 18.23 11.51 6.51
CA ALA A 78 18.55 12.24 7.74
C ALA A 78 20.04 12.24 8.19
N ARG A 79 20.96 11.45 7.62
CA ARG A 79 22.37 11.49 8.08
C ARG A 79 23.47 10.97 7.15
N THR A 80 23.15 10.57 5.93
CA THR A 80 24.10 9.91 5.02
C THR A 80 24.51 10.77 3.81
N ALA A 81 23.86 11.91 3.58
CA ALA A 81 24.17 12.77 2.44
C ALA A 81 25.48 13.60 2.59
N ARG A 82 26.16 13.61 3.74
CA ARG A 82 27.32 14.50 3.98
C ARG A 82 28.66 13.82 4.25
N ARG A 83 28.78 12.49 4.24
CA ARG A 83 30.11 11.86 4.36
C ARG A 83 30.23 10.63 3.48
N ARG A 84 31.11 10.78 2.48
CA ARG A 84 31.81 9.76 1.70
C ARG A 84 30.95 9.10 0.63
N GLY A 85 31.52 9.01 -0.58
CA GLY A 85 31.03 8.24 -1.72
C GLY A 85 30.99 6.73 -1.46
N ALA A 86 30.23 6.34 -0.44
CA ALA A 86 29.85 4.97 -0.16
C ALA A 86 28.33 4.93 -0.19
N SER A 87 27.79 4.07 -1.05
CA SER A 87 26.39 3.67 -1.17
C SER A 87 25.77 3.45 0.21
N SER A 88 25.22 4.52 0.77
CA SER A 88 24.59 4.53 2.09
C SER A 88 23.07 4.44 1.92
N GLY A 89 22.64 3.41 1.18
CA GLY A 89 21.29 2.90 1.28
C GLY A 89 21.31 1.84 2.37
N ILE A 90 20.37 1.90 3.32
CA ILE A 90 20.00 0.70 4.06
C ILE A 90 19.40 -0.24 3.01
N CYS A 91 20.25 -1.06 2.39
CA CYS A 91 19.83 -2.26 1.71
C CYS A 91 19.32 -3.20 2.80
N LEU A 92 18.04 -3.10 3.15
CA LEU A 92 17.36 -4.29 3.63
C LEU A 92 17.43 -5.28 2.47
N ALA A 93 18.30 -6.27 2.58
CA ALA A 93 18.20 -7.47 1.75
C ALA A 93 16.74 -7.92 1.84
N ASN A 94 16.05 -7.82 0.71
CA ASN A 94 14.68 -8.22 0.42
C ASN A 94 13.86 -8.66 1.68
N PRO A 95 13.10 -7.74 2.32
CA PRO A 95 12.30 -8.05 3.51
C PRO A 95 11.24 -9.11 3.25
N ARG A 96 10.78 -9.25 1.99
CA ARG A 96 9.87 -10.35 1.63
C ARG A 96 10.59 -11.68 1.76
N THR A 97 11.79 -11.85 1.20
CA THR A 97 12.54 -13.10 1.48
C THR A 97 13.02 -13.20 2.91
N THR A 98 13.42 -12.13 3.60
CA THR A 98 14.04 -12.30 4.94
C THR A 98 12.99 -12.50 6.04
N LEU A 99 11.79 -11.94 5.89
CA LEU A 99 10.66 -12.19 6.78
C LEU A 99 9.83 -13.40 6.32
N GLU A 100 9.58 -13.62 5.01
CA GLU A 100 8.93 -14.87 4.55
C GLU A 100 9.83 -16.12 4.68
N LEU A 101 11.15 -16.05 4.45
CA LEU A 101 12.05 -17.20 4.70
C LEU A 101 12.25 -17.45 6.20
N ALA A 102 12.09 -16.43 7.05
CA ALA A 102 12.09 -16.61 8.50
C ALA A 102 10.74 -17.11 9.05
N LEU A 103 9.63 -16.85 8.35
CA LEU A 103 8.27 -17.24 8.75
C LEU A 103 7.81 -18.57 8.15
N HIS A 104 8.30 -18.94 6.96
CA HIS A 104 7.87 -20.13 6.23
C HIS A 104 9.09 -20.99 5.89
N SER A 105 9.43 -21.90 6.79
CA SER A 105 10.13 -23.12 6.37
C SER A 105 9.33 -23.81 5.26
N ASN A 106 10.02 -24.11 4.16
CA ASN A 106 9.61 -24.96 3.02
C ASN A 106 8.62 -24.42 1.96
N VAL A 107 8.90 -23.29 1.32
CA VAL A 107 8.35 -23.05 -0.04
C VAL A 107 9.45 -22.76 -1.06
N LYS A 108 9.77 -23.78 -1.86
CA LYS A 108 10.52 -23.66 -3.12
C LYS A 108 9.65 -22.93 -4.14
N SER A 109 9.72 -21.61 -4.23
CA SER A 109 9.26 -20.94 -5.46
C SER A 109 10.18 -19.79 -5.85
N ARG A 110 10.76 -19.94 -7.04
CA ARG A 110 11.57 -18.93 -7.73
C ARG A 110 10.62 -17.89 -8.33
N ALA A 111 10.52 -16.72 -7.71
CA ALA A 111 9.95 -15.54 -8.36
C ALA A 111 10.96 -14.38 -8.27
N ARG A 112 11.52 -14.03 -9.42
CA ARG A 112 12.52 -12.97 -9.60
C ARG A 112 11.77 -11.63 -9.60
N PHE A 113 11.73 -10.93 -8.46
CA PHE A 113 11.14 -9.60 -8.36
C PHE A 113 12.22 -8.52 -8.23
N THR A 114 12.28 -7.63 -9.21
CA THR A 114 13.11 -6.42 -9.26
C THR A 114 12.40 -5.21 -8.62
N GLY A 115 11.67 -5.42 -7.53
CA GLY A 115 10.98 -4.37 -6.78
C GLY A 115 11.84 -3.85 -5.62
N GLY A 116 12.16 -2.55 -5.62
CA GLY A 116 12.97 -1.93 -4.56
C GLY A 116 12.31 -1.94 -3.18
N LEU A 117 13.14 -1.67 -2.15
CA LEU A 117 12.83 -1.56 -0.71
C LEU A 117 11.46 -0.94 -0.37
N PHE A 118 11.05 0.06 -1.13
CA PHE A 118 9.82 0.83 -0.91
C PHE A 118 8.53 0.05 -1.20
N GLN A 119 8.56 -0.92 -2.12
CA GLN A 119 7.41 -1.76 -2.36
C GLN A 119 7.18 -2.67 -1.15
N SER A 120 8.24 -3.36 -0.70
CA SER A 120 8.18 -4.25 0.47
C SER A 120 7.73 -3.55 1.75
N ALA A 121 8.10 -2.27 1.97
CA ALA A 121 7.68 -1.54 3.16
C ALA A 121 6.16 -1.35 3.26
N PHE A 122 5.51 -1.05 2.13
CA PHE A 122 4.07 -0.85 2.09
C PHE A 122 3.28 -2.17 2.20
N ASP A 123 3.82 -3.27 1.68
CA ASP A 123 3.18 -4.58 1.86
C ASP A 123 3.28 -5.05 3.32
N LEU A 124 4.44 -4.86 3.96
CA LEU A 124 4.59 -5.11 5.41
C LEU A 124 3.65 -4.24 6.24
N LEU A 125 3.39 -3.00 5.81
CA LEU A 125 2.38 -2.16 6.44
C LEU A 125 0.99 -2.78 6.30
N ALA A 126 0.60 -3.21 5.11
CA ALA A 126 -0.70 -3.85 4.89
C ALA A 126 -0.87 -5.12 5.74
N ASP A 127 0.16 -5.96 5.84
CA ASP A 127 0.16 -7.16 6.69
C ASP A 127 -0.02 -6.79 8.18
N ALA A 128 0.71 -5.77 8.66
CA ALA A 128 0.58 -5.30 10.03
C ALA A 128 -0.83 -4.78 10.34
N LEU A 129 -1.46 -4.05 9.40
CA LEU A 129 -2.83 -3.58 9.54
C LEU A 129 -3.85 -4.72 9.55
N ALA A 130 -3.64 -5.76 8.73
CA ALA A 130 -4.43 -6.98 8.75
C ALA A 130 -4.37 -7.65 10.12
N THR A 131 -3.16 -7.92 10.62
CA THR A 131 -2.91 -8.52 11.94
C THR A 131 -3.55 -7.69 13.06
N ALA A 132 -3.36 -6.37 13.05
CA ALA A 132 -3.92 -5.48 14.06
C ALA A 132 -5.45 -5.55 14.13
N SER A 133 -6.10 -5.72 12.98
CA SER A 133 -7.56 -5.76 12.88
C SER A 133 -8.17 -7.14 13.14
N GLY A 134 -7.35 -8.21 13.14
CA GLY A 134 -7.83 -9.59 13.15
C GLY A 134 -8.57 -10.02 11.88
N LYS A 135 -8.46 -9.27 10.78
CA LYS A 135 -9.14 -9.55 9.51
C LYS A 135 -8.15 -9.60 8.34
N PRO A 136 -8.43 -10.38 7.27
CA PRO A 136 -7.69 -10.29 6.02
C PRO A 136 -7.69 -8.86 5.46
N TYR A 137 -6.56 -8.41 4.92
CA TYR A 137 -6.46 -7.05 4.37
C TYR A 137 -7.45 -6.80 3.23
N THR A 138 -7.73 -7.79 2.39
CA THR A 138 -8.74 -7.68 1.33
C THR A 138 -10.13 -7.38 1.88
N GLN A 139 -10.49 -7.99 3.02
CA GLN A 139 -11.75 -7.72 3.71
C GLN A 139 -11.76 -6.30 4.30
N LEU A 140 -10.66 -5.87 4.93
CA LEU A 140 -10.55 -4.49 5.40
C LEU A 140 -10.69 -3.47 4.27
N PHE A 141 -9.96 -3.70 3.18
CA PHE A 141 -9.97 -2.85 2.00
C PHE A 141 -11.38 -2.70 1.43
N GLU A 142 -12.13 -3.80 1.36
CA GLU A 142 -13.52 -3.77 0.94
C GLU A 142 -14.41 -2.99 1.93
N GLU A 143 -14.34 -3.33 3.22
CA GLU A 143 -15.19 -2.74 4.27
C GLU A 143 -14.95 -1.24 4.46
N LYS A 144 -13.71 -0.78 4.33
CA LYS A 144 -13.31 0.58 4.74
C LYS A 144 -13.05 1.52 3.57
N ILE A 145 -12.79 1.01 2.36
CA ILE A 145 -12.46 1.82 1.18
C ILE A 145 -13.49 1.60 0.07
N THR A 146 -13.59 0.40 -0.50
CA THR A 146 -14.34 0.24 -1.77
C THR A 146 -15.84 0.20 -1.58
N ARG A 147 -16.35 -0.54 -0.59
CA ARG A 147 -17.80 -0.70 -0.35
C ARG A 147 -18.50 0.60 0.02
N PRO A 148 -17.98 1.43 0.95
CA PRO A 148 -18.62 2.71 1.29
C PRO A 148 -18.72 3.69 0.11
N LEU A 149 -17.80 3.59 -0.85
CA LEU A 149 -17.73 4.46 -2.03
C LEU A 149 -18.41 3.85 -3.26
N GLY A 150 -18.90 2.61 -3.17
CA GLY A 150 -19.51 1.89 -4.28
C GLY A 150 -18.54 1.54 -5.40
N MET A 151 -17.25 1.34 -5.08
CA MET A 151 -16.18 1.01 -6.04
C MET A 151 -16.17 -0.49 -6.36
N LYS A 152 -17.12 -0.93 -7.19
CA LYS A 152 -17.42 -2.35 -7.43
C LYS A 152 -16.35 -3.09 -8.23
N ASP A 153 -15.52 -2.37 -8.97
CA ASP A 153 -14.47 -2.92 -9.83
C ASP A 153 -13.05 -2.68 -9.29
N THR A 154 -12.96 -2.31 -8.02
CA THR A 154 -11.68 -2.09 -7.34
C THR A 154 -11.31 -3.26 -6.44
N THR A 155 -10.27 -4.00 -6.80
CA THR A 155 -9.94 -5.28 -6.15
C THR A 155 -8.48 -5.71 -6.35
N PHE A 156 -8.02 -6.67 -5.56
CA PHE A 156 -6.76 -7.41 -5.77
C PHE A 156 -6.97 -8.76 -6.49
N THR A 157 -8.22 -9.23 -6.56
CA THR A 157 -8.59 -10.55 -7.07
C THR A 157 -9.67 -10.37 -8.15
N PRO A 158 -9.32 -9.89 -9.35
CA PRO A 158 -10.29 -9.61 -10.39
C PRO A 158 -11.01 -10.88 -10.85
N SER A 159 -12.31 -10.77 -11.11
CA SER A 159 -13.09 -11.84 -11.72
C SER A 159 -12.74 -12.03 -13.21
N PRO A 160 -13.12 -13.16 -13.83
CA PRO A 160 -12.95 -13.34 -15.28
C PRO A 160 -13.58 -12.21 -16.11
N ASP A 161 -14.73 -11.68 -15.68
CA ASP A 161 -15.42 -10.60 -16.38
C ASP A 161 -14.74 -9.23 -16.18
N GLN A 162 -14.10 -9.01 -15.03
CA GLN A 162 -13.22 -7.85 -14.83
C GLN A 162 -11.98 -7.96 -15.71
N CYS A 163 -11.38 -9.15 -15.81
CA CYS A 163 -10.21 -9.38 -16.67
C CYS A 163 -10.50 -9.16 -18.16
N LYS A 164 -11.71 -9.46 -18.65
CA LYS A 164 -12.14 -9.13 -20.03
C LYS A 164 -12.24 -7.63 -20.30
N ARG A 165 -12.25 -6.79 -19.26
CA ARG A 165 -12.28 -5.32 -19.38
C ARG A 165 -10.93 -4.68 -19.07
N LEU A 166 -9.92 -5.47 -18.70
CA LEU A 166 -8.59 -4.96 -18.38
C LEU A 166 -7.96 -4.35 -19.63
N MET A 167 -7.64 -3.06 -19.58
CA MET A 167 -6.89 -2.41 -20.65
C MET A 167 -5.53 -3.09 -20.83
N VAL A 168 -5.23 -3.50 -22.05
CA VAL A 168 -3.96 -4.17 -22.39
C VAL A 168 -2.97 -3.13 -22.88
N ALA A 169 -1.77 -3.14 -22.29
CA ALA A 169 -0.67 -2.30 -22.76
C ALA A 169 -0.08 -2.89 -24.05
N GLU A 170 0.39 -2.04 -24.95
CA GLU A 170 1.08 -2.45 -26.19
C GLU A 170 2.32 -3.33 -25.92
N LYS A 171 2.99 -3.10 -24.79
CA LYS A 171 4.16 -3.87 -24.35
C LYS A 171 4.09 -4.15 -22.85
N GLY A 172 4.56 -5.33 -22.45
CA GLY A 172 4.73 -5.69 -21.04
C GLY A 172 3.42 -5.98 -20.30
N ALA A 173 2.35 -6.35 -21.00
CA ALA A 173 1.10 -6.76 -20.36
C ALA A 173 1.34 -8.03 -19.53
N SER A 174 1.23 -7.92 -18.22
CA SER A 174 1.19 -9.08 -17.33
C SER A 174 -0.23 -9.69 -17.31
N PRO A 175 -0.35 -11.02 -17.15
CA PRO A 175 -1.64 -11.68 -17.06
C PRO A 175 -2.55 -11.05 -16.00
N CYS A 176 -3.86 -11.02 -16.27
CA CYS A 176 -4.86 -10.61 -15.29
C CYS A 176 -5.07 -11.72 -14.26
N ASN A 177 -4.31 -11.65 -13.16
CA ASN A 177 -4.33 -12.60 -12.06
C ASN A 177 -4.51 -11.86 -10.73
N ASN A 178 -4.64 -12.62 -9.63
CA ASN A 178 -4.55 -12.03 -8.31
C ASN A 178 -3.20 -11.33 -8.10
N THR A 179 -3.23 -10.23 -7.36
CA THR A 179 -2.09 -9.34 -7.11
C THR A 179 -1.82 -9.16 -5.62
N LEU A 180 -2.23 -10.15 -4.81
CA LEU A 180 -2.06 -10.16 -3.35
C LEU A 180 -0.59 -10.06 -2.94
N ALA A 181 0.34 -10.49 -3.79
CA ALA A 181 1.78 -10.32 -3.54
C ALA A 181 2.22 -8.84 -3.49
N ALA A 182 1.40 -7.88 -3.93
CA ALA A 182 1.69 -6.44 -3.87
C ALA A 182 0.55 -5.68 -3.17
N ILE A 183 -0.06 -6.30 -2.16
CA ILE A 183 -1.30 -5.87 -1.53
C ILE A 183 -1.26 -4.46 -0.92
N GLY A 184 -0.10 -4.03 -0.42
CA GLY A 184 0.07 -2.68 0.13
C GLY A 184 0.71 -1.70 -0.84
N SER A 185 1.45 -2.21 -1.83
CA SER A 185 2.38 -1.42 -2.63
C SER A 185 1.93 -1.12 -4.05
N GLY A 186 1.14 -1.98 -4.70
CA GLY A 186 0.84 -1.80 -6.12
C GLY A 186 -0.23 -2.68 -6.75
N GLY A 187 -0.86 -3.57 -5.98
CA GLY A 187 -1.69 -4.64 -6.52
C GLY A 187 -3.09 -4.24 -6.96
N VAL A 188 -3.58 -3.04 -6.64
CA VAL A 188 -4.99 -2.70 -6.88
C VAL A 188 -5.29 -2.59 -8.38
N TYR A 189 -6.31 -3.32 -8.82
CA TYR A 189 -7.06 -3.02 -10.02
C TYR A 189 -8.19 -2.06 -9.67
N SER A 190 -8.56 -1.19 -10.59
CA SER A 190 -9.71 -0.28 -10.46
C SER A 190 -10.24 0.09 -11.84
N THR A 191 -11.12 1.08 -11.91
CA THR A 191 -11.62 1.68 -13.15
C THR A 191 -11.55 3.21 -13.04
N PRO A 192 -11.61 3.95 -14.15
CA PRO A 192 -11.73 5.41 -14.10
C PRO A 192 -12.92 5.86 -13.24
N GLY A 193 -14.09 5.21 -13.38
CA GLY A 193 -15.29 5.53 -12.61
C GLY A 193 -15.13 5.30 -11.11
N ASP A 194 -14.48 4.20 -10.70
CA ASP A 194 -14.20 3.93 -9.30
C ASP A 194 -13.16 4.90 -8.72
N MET A 195 -12.09 5.19 -9.47
CA MET A 195 -11.07 6.15 -9.04
C MET A 195 -11.63 7.56 -8.92
N MET A 196 -12.58 7.97 -9.77
CA MET A 196 -13.31 9.23 -9.61
C MET A 196 -14.06 9.29 -8.27
N ARG A 197 -14.77 8.22 -7.90
CA ARG A 197 -15.48 8.12 -6.60
C ARG A 197 -14.50 8.21 -5.43
N TRP A 198 -13.38 7.51 -5.53
CA TRP A 198 -12.32 7.56 -4.51
C TRP A 198 -11.65 8.93 -4.40
N MET A 199 -11.39 9.61 -5.51
CA MET A 199 -10.79 10.95 -5.48
C MET A 199 -11.77 12.02 -4.97
N GLN A 200 -13.06 11.90 -5.30
CA GLN A 200 -14.08 12.86 -4.91
C GLN A 200 -14.18 13.04 -3.39
N GLN A 201 -13.88 12.01 -2.59
CA GLN A 201 -13.92 12.12 -1.13
C GLN A 201 -12.92 13.16 -0.57
N TYR A 202 -11.88 13.52 -1.33
CA TYR A 202 -10.85 14.48 -0.93
C TYR A 202 -11.11 15.91 -1.41
N LEU A 203 -12.13 16.10 -2.26
CA LEU A 203 -12.42 17.35 -2.93
C LEU A 203 -13.76 17.88 -2.44
N SER A 204 -13.80 19.18 -2.15
CA SER A 204 -15.05 19.90 -1.92
C SER A 204 -15.49 20.59 -3.22
N SER A 205 -16.80 20.63 -3.45
CA SER A 205 -17.48 21.43 -4.46
C SER A 205 -18.79 21.98 -3.86
N ASP A 206 -19.54 22.74 -4.64
CA ASP A 206 -20.84 23.26 -4.23
C ASP A 206 -21.87 22.17 -3.87
N PHE A 207 -21.64 20.93 -4.34
CA PHE A 207 -22.55 19.80 -4.17
C PHE A 207 -21.92 18.62 -3.40
N TYR A 208 -20.61 18.62 -3.21
CA TYR A 208 -19.89 17.56 -2.50
C TYR A 208 -19.02 18.17 -1.41
N HIS A 209 -19.19 17.71 -0.17
CA HIS A 209 -18.24 18.02 0.88
C HIS A 209 -17.20 16.90 0.97
N ARG A 210 -15.92 17.28 1.10
CA ARG A 210 -14.86 16.32 1.41
C ARG A 210 -15.20 15.57 2.70
N SER A 211 -14.77 14.31 2.80
CA SER A 211 -15.07 13.49 3.96
C SER A 211 -14.27 13.96 5.19
N GLN A 212 -14.81 13.72 6.40
CA GLN A 212 -14.04 13.95 7.64
C GLN A 212 -12.72 13.16 7.65
N GLN A 213 -12.69 11.99 7.01
CA GLN A 213 -11.46 11.22 6.86
C GLN A 213 -10.44 11.95 5.98
N ALA A 214 -10.89 12.59 4.90
CA ALA A 214 -10.03 13.42 4.05
C ALA A 214 -9.53 14.67 4.78
N ASP A 215 -10.40 15.35 5.55
CA ASP A 215 -9.99 16.44 6.45
C ASP A 215 -8.87 15.99 7.38
N ARG A 216 -9.06 14.83 8.04
CA ARG A 216 -8.09 14.28 8.99
C ARG A 216 -6.75 13.95 8.32
N MET A 217 -6.79 13.31 7.16
CA MET A 217 -5.58 12.96 6.39
C MET A 217 -4.82 14.20 5.90
N GLN A 218 -5.53 15.25 5.45
CA GLN A 218 -4.91 16.49 4.96
C GLN A 218 -4.38 17.37 6.10
N THR A 219 -4.88 17.21 7.32
CA THR A 219 -4.48 17.99 8.51
C THR A 219 -3.53 17.26 9.44
N LEU A 220 -3.13 16.03 9.13
CA LEU A 220 -2.01 15.30 9.76
C LEU A 220 -0.66 15.95 9.38
N ILE A 221 -0.51 17.23 9.68
CA ILE A 221 0.71 18.01 9.51
C ILE A 221 1.46 17.98 10.84
N TYR A 222 2.54 17.22 10.88
CA TYR A 222 3.51 17.33 11.97
C TYR A 222 4.54 18.39 11.57
N GLN A 223 4.52 19.56 12.20
CA GLN A 223 5.60 20.51 11.98
C GLN A 223 6.92 19.88 12.46
N ARG A 224 8.02 20.08 11.71
CA ARG A 224 9.35 19.58 12.12
C ARG A 224 9.73 19.99 13.54
N THR A 225 9.27 21.15 13.99
CA THR A 225 9.46 21.69 15.35
C THR A 225 8.63 20.99 16.43
N GLN A 226 7.57 20.28 16.05
CA GLN A 226 6.71 19.47 16.92
C GLN A 226 7.20 18.02 17.06
N LEU A 227 8.08 17.56 16.16
CA LEU A 227 8.79 16.27 16.26
C LEU A 227 9.97 16.36 17.25
N LYS A 228 9.72 16.74 18.50
CA LYS A 228 10.77 16.85 19.53
C LYS A 228 11.20 15.49 20.11
N LYS A 229 10.30 14.50 20.06
CA LYS A 229 10.49 13.11 20.44
C LYS A 229 9.30 12.31 19.90
N ILE A 230 9.50 11.13 19.34
CA ILE A 230 8.39 10.18 19.13
C ILE A 230 8.13 9.57 20.50
N ILE A 231 7.25 10.20 21.28
CA ILE A 231 6.80 9.68 22.57
C ILE A 231 5.60 8.78 22.27
N GLY A 232 5.80 7.48 22.44
CA GLY A 232 4.79 6.49 22.77
C GLY A 232 5.18 5.86 24.08
#